data_AF-A0A2H3IZ43-F1
#
_entry.id   AF-A0A2H3IZ43-F1
#
_cell.length_a   1.000
_cell.length_b   1.000
_cell.length_c   1.000
_cell.angle_alpha   90.00
_cell.angle_beta   90.00
_cell.angle_gamma   90.00
#
_symmetry.space_group_name_H-M   'P 1'
#
loop_
_entity.id
_entity.type
_entity.pdbx_description
1 polymer ?
#
loop_
_entity_poly.entity_id
_entity_poly.type
_entity_poly.pdbx_seq_one_letter_code
_entity_poly.pdbx_strand_id
1 'polypeptide(L)'
;MFPLAPGYLQALEKHTKFTTHSGQRRMCSSVTGKPAQPSLTGPQYWVDNMVGTVRFSDALSGILLDRGLLDKYLKSFELDIPYLSSSARGTLDFESLLTAVGQIFALGYPVDLGAVNSDHFLDESGDVHEVNNARRLRDMPKYCWDRTARYWAGARVIHEHRLRKHPHSILGVPLAGSMPSCPRWRNFLRLNEVPWLVDHKIGGNVVFPAAGCINMVYSKVW
;
A
#
# COMPACT_ATOMS: atom_id res chain seq x y z
N MET A 1 34.31 -37.39 -8.08
CA MET A 1 33.58 -38.08 -7.00
C MET A 1 33.47 -39.60 -7.19
N PHE A 2 33.47 -40.14 -8.41
CA PHE A 2 33.34 -41.60 -8.66
C PHE A 2 34.21 -42.52 -7.77
N PRO A 3 35.51 -42.24 -7.50
CA PRO A 3 36.32 -43.14 -6.66
C PRO A 3 35.92 -43.15 -5.18
N LEU A 4 35.29 -42.08 -4.69
CA LEU A 4 34.89 -41.92 -3.28
C LEU A 4 33.45 -42.40 -3.04
N ALA A 5 32.65 -42.54 -4.09
CA ALA A 5 31.25 -42.92 -4.03
C ALA A 5 31.00 -44.26 -3.29
N PRO A 6 31.74 -45.36 -3.55
CA PRO A 6 31.50 -46.62 -2.84
C PRO A 6 31.78 -46.53 -1.34
N GLY A 7 32.84 -45.82 -0.94
CA GLY A 7 33.17 -45.60 0.47
C GLY A 7 32.12 -44.75 1.18
N TYR A 8 31.62 -43.71 0.50
CA TYR A 8 30.54 -42.88 1.00
C TYR A 8 29.21 -43.65 1.14
N LEU A 9 28.86 -44.50 0.16
CA LEU A 9 27.69 -45.37 0.23
C LEU A 9 27.75 -46.27 1.46
N GLN A 10 28.87 -46.99 1.64
CA GLN A 10 29.06 -47.87 2.79
C GLN A 10 28.99 -47.11 4.12
N ALA A 11 29.52 -45.88 4.16
CA ALA A 11 29.45 -45.04 5.35
C ALA A 11 28.00 -44.65 5.68
N LEU A 12 27.20 -44.27 4.67
CA LEU A 12 25.78 -43.96 4.85
C LEU A 12 24.95 -45.17 5.25
N GLU A 13 25.17 -46.33 4.63
CA GLU A 13 24.45 -47.58 4.96
C GLU A 13 24.75 -48.08 6.38
N LYS A 14 25.99 -47.90 6.84
CA LYS A 14 26.39 -48.24 8.22
C LYS A 14 25.95 -47.20 9.25
N HIS A 15 25.49 -46.03 8.83
CA HIS A 15 25.10 -44.97 9.73
C HIS A 15 23.69 -45.20 10.30
N THR A 16 23.62 -45.67 11.55
CA THR A 16 22.36 -46.04 12.21
C THR A 16 21.36 -44.90 12.41
N LYS A 17 21.79 -43.64 12.30
CA LYS A 17 20.92 -42.47 12.37
C LYS A 17 20.41 -42.02 11.00
N PHE A 18 20.87 -42.62 9.90
CA PHE A 18 20.39 -42.26 8.57
C PHE A 18 19.04 -42.93 8.30
N THR A 19 17.98 -42.13 8.28
CA THR A 19 16.61 -42.59 8.01
C THR A 19 15.97 -41.74 6.93
N THR A 20 15.22 -42.36 6.04
CA THR A 20 14.40 -41.66 5.04
C THR A 20 13.05 -41.32 5.64
N HIS A 21 12.62 -40.08 5.46
CA HIS A 21 11.33 -39.59 5.95
C HIS A 21 10.47 -39.14 4.78
N SER A 22 9.14 -39.26 4.94
CA SER A 22 8.23 -38.67 3.98
C SER A 22 8.26 -37.15 4.12
N GLY A 23 8.56 -36.46 3.02
CA GLY A 23 8.52 -35.01 2.97
C GLY A 23 7.09 -34.49 3.17
N GLN A 24 6.92 -33.48 4.03
CA GLN A 24 5.64 -32.79 4.23
C GLN A 24 5.35 -31.78 3.11
N ARG A 25 6.38 -31.36 2.38
CA ARG A 25 6.31 -30.38 1.30
C ARG A 25 6.73 -31.01 -0.01
N ARG A 26 6.17 -30.49 -1.11
CA ARG A 26 6.56 -30.89 -2.46
C ARG A 26 8.01 -30.51 -2.70
N MET A 27 8.77 -31.45 -3.25
CA MET A 27 10.15 -31.26 -3.69
C MET A 27 10.29 -31.87 -5.09
N CYS A 28 11.03 -31.22 -5.97
CA CYS A 28 11.49 -31.81 -7.23
C CYS A 28 13.00 -32.02 -7.15
N SER A 29 13.44 -33.25 -7.38
CA SER A 29 14.86 -33.59 -7.31
C SER A 29 15.60 -33.10 -8.55
N SER A 30 16.72 -32.41 -8.34
CA SER A 30 17.65 -32.04 -9.42
C SER A 30 18.53 -33.21 -9.88
N VAL A 31 18.55 -34.33 -9.16
CA VAL A 31 19.25 -35.55 -9.57
C VAL A 31 18.42 -36.32 -10.61
N THR A 32 17.12 -36.45 -10.35
CA THR A 32 16.21 -37.25 -11.21
C THR A 32 15.35 -36.41 -12.15
N GLY A 33 15.19 -35.11 -11.89
CA GLY A 33 14.28 -34.22 -12.62
C GLY A 33 12.79 -34.50 -12.34
N LYS A 34 12.47 -35.30 -11.31
CA LYS A 34 11.10 -35.75 -10.98
C LYS A 34 10.73 -35.34 -9.54
N PRO A 35 9.43 -35.30 -9.21
CA PRO A 35 8.99 -35.11 -7.82
C PRO A 35 9.66 -36.13 -6.90
N ALA A 36 10.26 -35.65 -5.81
CA ALA A 36 10.93 -36.48 -4.84
C ALA A 36 9.88 -37.34 -4.11
N GLN A 37 10.12 -38.65 -4.08
CA GLN A 37 9.36 -39.61 -3.28
C GLN A 37 10.22 -40.05 -2.09
N PRO A 38 9.61 -40.49 -0.97
CA PRO A 38 10.37 -40.91 0.20
C PRO A 38 11.36 -42.06 -0.11
N SER A 39 10.96 -42.97 -1.01
CA SER A 39 11.78 -44.06 -1.55
C SER A 39 12.99 -43.60 -2.36
N LEU A 40 12.99 -42.36 -2.87
CA LEU A 40 14.07 -41.77 -3.66
C LEU A 40 15.18 -41.19 -2.79
N THR A 41 15.05 -41.03 -1.48
CA THR A 41 16.04 -40.29 -0.65
C THR A 41 17.04 -41.18 0.12
N GLY A 42 17.18 -42.45 -0.29
CA GLY A 42 18.09 -43.41 0.34
C GLY A 42 19.58 -43.16 0.09
N PRO A 43 20.50 -44.00 0.61
CA PRO A 43 21.95 -43.80 0.50
C PRO A 43 22.44 -43.67 -0.95
N GLN A 44 21.88 -44.47 -1.85
CA GLN A 44 22.22 -44.44 -3.28
C GLN A 44 21.90 -43.08 -3.93
N TYR A 45 20.80 -42.42 -3.52
CA TYR A 45 20.45 -41.12 -4.06
C TYR A 45 21.47 -40.03 -3.73
N TRP A 46 22.06 -40.08 -2.53
CA TRP A 46 23.10 -39.13 -2.14
C TRP A 46 24.41 -39.37 -2.88
N VAL A 47 24.71 -40.63 -3.21
CA VAL A 47 25.80 -40.97 -4.14
C VAL A 47 25.50 -40.39 -5.53
N ASP A 48 24.30 -40.64 -6.05
CA ASP A 48 23.87 -40.16 -7.37
C ASP A 48 23.86 -38.62 -7.42
N ASN A 49 23.56 -37.94 -6.32
CA ASN A 49 23.63 -36.48 -6.22
C ASN A 49 25.07 -35.94 -6.36
N MET A 50 26.08 -36.65 -5.85
CA MET A 50 27.48 -36.23 -5.94
C MET A 50 28.17 -36.62 -7.25
N VAL A 51 27.63 -37.62 -7.94
CA VAL A 51 28.27 -38.24 -9.10
C VAL A 51 27.54 -37.90 -10.39
N GLY A 52 26.20 -37.83 -10.34
CA GLY A 52 25.34 -37.52 -11.46
C GLY A 52 25.36 -36.05 -11.86
N THR A 53 24.81 -35.77 -13.04
CA THR A 53 24.66 -34.41 -13.55
C THR A 53 23.47 -33.70 -12.91
N VAL A 54 23.66 -32.45 -12.47
CA VAL A 54 22.60 -31.67 -11.82
C VAL A 54 21.65 -31.10 -12.87
N ARG A 55 20.40 -31.57 -12.87
CA ARG A 55 19.31 -31.15 -13.76
C ARG A 55 18.50 -30.02 -13.13
N PHE A 56 19.15 -28.90 -12.83
CA PHE A 56 18.54 -27.76 -12.13
C PHE A 56 17.34 -27.16 -12.89
N SER A 57 17.47 -26.97 -14.20
CA SER A 57 16.39 -26.46 -15.07
C SER A 57 15.14 -27.33 -14.99
N ASP A 58 15.31 -28.65 -15.02
CA ASP A 58 14.21 -29.61 -15.04
C ASP A 58 13.50 -29.63 -13.69
N ALA A 59 14.26 -29.54 -12.60
CA ALA A 59 13.70 -29.46 -11.25
C ALA A 59 12.94 -28.17 -11.00
N LEU A 60 13.51 -27.00 -11.38
CA LEU A 60 12.83 -25.71 -11.26
C LEU A 60 11.52 -25.70 -12.03
N SER A 61 11.56 -26.24 -13.23
CA SER A 61 10.40 -26.33 -14.09
C SER A 61 9.34 -27.29 -13.57
N GLY A 62 9.73 -28.41 -12.97
CA GLY A 62 8.80 -29.33 -12.32
C GLY A 62 8.18 -28.77 -11.03
N ILE A 63 8.78 -27.74 -10.42
CA ILE A 63 8.20 -27.00 -9.29
C ILE A 63 7.21 -25.95 -9.80
N LEU A 64 7.58 -25.18 -10.81
CA LEU A 64 6.76 -24.09 -11.35
C LEU A 64 5.55 -24.60 -12.15
N LEU A 65 5.74 -25.68 -12.90
CA LEU A 65 4.74 -26.25 -13.79
C LEU A 65 4.42 -27.64 -13.30
N ASP A 66 3.22 -27.82 -12.74
CA ASP A 66 2.77 -29.10 -12.25
C ASP A 66 2.58 -30.09 -13.42
N ARG A 67 3.65 -30.85 -13.73
CA ARG A 67 3.79 -31.79 -14.86
C ARG A 67 3.58 -31.19 -16.27
N GLY A 68 4.67 -31.12 -17.04
CA GLY A 68 4.63 -31.35 -18.50
C GLY A 68 4.32 -30.18 -19.43
N LEU A 69 4.27 -28.93 -18.95
CA LEU A 69 3.87 -27.77 -19.77
C LEU A 69 5.02 -26.81 -20.16
N LEU A 70 6.26 -27.26 -20.01
CA LEU A 70 7.48 -26.46 -20.18
C LEU A 70 7.64 -25.77 -21.54
N ASP A 71 7.65 -26.56 -22.61
CA ASP A 71 8.09 -26.02 -23.91
C ASP A 71 7.03 -25.13 -24.59
N LYS A 72 5.75 -25.26 -24.19
CA LYS A 72 4.66 -24.47 -24.78
C LYS A 72 4.40 -23.14 -24.07
N TYR A 73 4.64 -23.06 -22.76
CA TYR A 73 4.11 -21.94 -21.95
C TYR A 73 5.18 -20.95 -21.47
N LEU A 74 6.44 -21.37 -21.27
CA LEU A 74 7.50 -20.47 -20.82
C LEU A 74 7.99 -19.49 -21.90
N LYS A 75 7.85 -19.84 -23.18
CA LYS A 75 8.13 -18.90 -24.28
C LYS A 75 6.96 -17.95 -24.57
N SER A 76 5.74 -18.30 -24.16
CA SER A 76 4.53 -17.51 -24.44
C SER A 76 4.19 -16.54 -23.32
N PHE A 77 4.60 -16.83 -22.09
CA PHE A 77 4.43 -15.94 -20.95
C PHE A 77 5.80 -15.37 -20.59
N GLU A 78 6.00 -14.07 -20.83
CA GLU A 78 7.05 -13.27 -20.20
C GLU A 78 6.79 -13.24 -18.68
N LEU A 79 7.10 -14.34 -18.01
CA LEU A 79 6.92 -14.50 -16.57
C LEU A 79 7.97 -13.67 -15.85
N ASP A 80 7.59 -12.47 -15.42
CA ASP A 80 8.36 -11.64 -14.51
C ASP A 80 8.17 -12.14 -13.07
N ILE A 81 8.94 -13.17 -12.70
CA ILE A 81 8.93 -13.74 -11.34
C ILE A 81 9.99 -13.01 -10.51
N PRO A 82 9.62 -12.31 -9.43
CA PRO A 82 10.58 -11.59 -8.60
C PRO A 82 11.55 -12.56 -7.93
N TYR A 83 12.85 -12.31 -8.09
CA TYR A 83 13.92 -13.07 -7.43
C TYR A 83 14.34 -12.35 -6.15
N LEU A 84 14.26 -13.05 -5.01
CA LEU A 84 14.59 -12.52 -3.70
C LEU A 84 15.76 -13.30 -3.09
N SER A 85 16.73 -12.60 -2.53
CA SER A 85 17.91 -13.20 -1.89
C SER A 85 17.81 -13.09 -0.37
N SER A 86 17.91 -14.21 0.35
CA SER A 86 17.96 -14.23 1.83
C SER A 86 19.32 -13.83 2.42
N SER A 87 20.40 -13.99 1.66
CA SER A 87 21.76 -13.58 2.03
C SER A 87 22.49 -13.08 0.79
N ALA A 88 23.30 -12.04 0.97
CA ALA A 88 24.10 -11.46 -0.09
C ALA A 88 25.56 -11.34 0.36
N ARG A 89 26.49 -11.38 -0.60
CA ARG A 89 27.92 -11.33 -0.31
C ARG A 89 28.29 -9.92 0.19
N GLY A 90 28.95 -9.85 1.35
CA GLY A 90 29.48 -8.59 1.89
C GLY A 90 28.46 -7.74 2.63
N THR A 91 27.24 -8.25 2.84
CA THR A 91 26.23 -7.66 3.72
C THR A 91 26.12 -8.45 5.00
N LEU A 92 25.61 -7.82 6.06
CA LEU A 92 25.33 -8.53 7.30
C LEU A 92 24.14 -9.48 7.05
N ASP A 93 24.24 -10.71 7.55
CA ASP A 93 23.24 -11.75 7.28
C ASP A 93 21.85 -11.34 7.80
N PHE A 94 21.79 -10.71 8.97
CA PHE A 94 20.52 -10.24 9.55
C PHE A 94 19.85 -9.17 8.69
N GLU A 95 20.60 -8.22 8.13
CA GLU A 95 20.05 -7.16 7.26
C GLU A 95 19.51 -7.75 5.97
N SER A 96 20.26 -8.70 5.40
CA SER A 96 19.88 -9.38 4.15
C SER A 96 18.58 -10.17 4.33
N LEU A 97 18.46 -10.88 5.46
CA LEU A 97 17.28 -11.67 5.77
C LEU A 97 16.06 -10.77 6.02
N LEU A 98 16.20 -9.71 6.83
CA LEU A 98 15.12 -8.76 7.09
C LEU A 98 14.67 -8.04 5.80
N THR A 99 15.61 -7.73 4.91
CA THR A 99 15.30 -7.15 3.59
C THR A 99 14.49 -8.12 2.75
N ALA A 100 14.89 -9.40 2.69
CA ALA A 100 14.16 -10.42 1.95
C ALA A 100 12.73 -10.58 2.48
N VAL A 101 12.57 -10.64 3.80
CA VAL A 101 11.25 -10.74 4.45
C VAL A 101 10.40 -9.50 4.17
N GLY A 102 10.99 -8.31 4.21
CA GLY A 102 10.32 -7.06 3.84
C GLY A 102 9.85 -7.04 2.38
N GLN A 103 10.65 -7.59 1.46
CA GLN A 103 10.27 -7.74 0.06
C GLN A 103 9.13 -8.75 -0.12
N ILE A 104 9.18 -9.89 0.57
CA ILE A 104 8.09 -10.89 0.57
C ILE A 104 6.79 -10.26 1.07
N PHE A 105 6.85 -9.48 2.16
CA PHE A 105 5.70 -8.75 2.69
C PHE A 105 5.17 -7.70 1.70
N ALA A 106 6.05 -6.92 1.05
CA ALA A 106 5.68 -5.92 0.06
C ALA A 106 5.02 -6.53 -1.19
N LEU A 107 5.37 -7.77 -1.54
CA LEU A 107 4.71 -8.55 -2.60
C LEU A 107 3.35 -9.12 -2.19
N GLY A 108 2.91 -8.91 -0.94
CA GLY A 108 1.60 -9.32 -0.44
C GLY A 108 1.54 -10.76 0.09
N TYR A 109 2.67 -11.42 0.27
CA TYR A 109 2.70 -12.74 0.92
C TYR A 109 2.43 -12.62 2.42
N PRO A 110 1.71 -13.58 3.03
CA PRO A 110 1.43 -13.57 4.46
C PRO A 110 2.71 -13.86 5.24
N VAL A 111 3.28 -12.81 5.83
CA VAL A 111 4.44 -12.86 6.72
C VAL A 111 3.99 -12.43 8.11
N ASP A 112 4.35 -13.20 9.13
CA ASP A 112 4.18 -12.79 10.52
C ASP A 112 5.26 -11.78 10.92
N LEU A 113 4.95 -10.49 10.77
CA LEU A 113 5.86 -9.41 11.16
C LEU A 113 6.08 -9.33 12.68
N GLY A 114 5.18 -9.91 13.50
CA GLY A 114 5.38 -9.99 14.94
C GLY A 114 6.56 -10.90 15.25
N ALA A 115 6.49 -12.14 14.74
CA ALA A 115 7.55 -13.13 14.90
C ALA A 115 8.91 -12.66 14.35
N VAL A 116 8.91 -11.93 13.23
CA VAL A 116 10.15 -11.40 12.61
C VAL A 116 10.81 -10.32 13.46
N ASN A 117 10.03 -9.54 14.21
CA ASN A 117 10.53 -8.46 15.05
C ASN A 117 10.69 -8.88 16.53
N SER A 118 10.36 -10.13 16.88
CA SER A 118 10.60 -10.66 18.22
C SER A 118 12.09 -10.88 18.46
N ASP A 119 12.56 -10.50 19.65
CA ASP A 119 13.94 -10.68 20.06
C ASP A 119 14.11 -12.06 20.70
N HIS A 120 14.70 -12.99 19.96
CA HIS A 120 14.98 -14.34 20.41
C HIS A 120 16.49 -14.54 20.55
N PHE A 121 16.91 -15.11 21.69
CA PHE A 121 18.30 -15.51 21.90
C PHE A 121 18.39 -16.96 22.36
N LEU A 122 19.52 -17.59 22.04
CA LEU A 122 19.86 -18.92 22.53
C LEU A 122 20.64 -18.79 23.84
N ASP A 123 20.24 -19.52 24.87
CA ASP A 123 21.05 -19.66 26.07
C ASP A 123 22.21 -20.66 25.88
N GLU A 124 23.07 -20.80 26.89
CA GLU A 124 24.18 -21.76 26.88
C GLU A 124 23.70 -23.23 26.84
N SER A 125 22.45 -23.49 27.21
CA SER A 125 21.80 -24.82 27.17
C SER A 125 21.23 -25.13 25.78
N GLY A 126 21.15 -24.14 24.88
CA GLY A 126 20.54 -24.24 23.56
C GLY A 126 19.04 -23.98 23.53
N ASP A 127 18.45 -23.52 24.64
CA ASP A 127 17.04 -23.16 24.71
C ASP A 127 16.81 -21.76 24.15
N VAL A 128 15.72 -21.59 23.40
CA VAL A 128 15.32 -20.31 22.79
C VAL A 128 14.49 -19.52 23.81
N HIS A 129 14.99 -18.35 24.18
CA HIS A 129 14.30 -17.43 25.07
C HIS A 129 13.82 -16.20 24.29
N GLU A 130 12.63 -15.70 24.62
CA GLU A 130 12.07 -14.46 24.06
C GLU A 130 12.21 -13.31 25.06
N VAL A 131 12.77 -12.19 24.62
CA VAL A 131 12.85 -10.97 25.42
C VAL A 131 11.80 -9.98 24.92
N ASN A 132 10.81 -9.68 25.77
CA ASN A 132 9.82 -8.67 25.45
C ASN A 132 10.26 -7.28 25.94
N ASN A 133 11.03 -6.58 25.11
CA ASN A 133 11.43 -5.18 25.32
C ASN A 133 10.46 -4.16 24.67
N ALA A 134 9.23 -4.56 24.34
CA ALA A 134 8.32 -3.72 23.58
C ALA A 134 7.87 -2.48 24.37
N ARG A 135 8.05 -1.29 23.78
CA ARG A 135 7.51 -0.03 24.31
C ARG A 135 6.40 0.47 23.41
N ARG A 136 5.26 0.82 24.01
CA ARG A 136 4.16 1.46 23.27
C ARG A 136 4.63 2.77 22.65
N LEU A 137 4.60 2.84 21.33
CA LEU A 137 4.85 4.05 20.56
C LEU A 137 3.62 4.96 20.62
N ARG A 138 3.78 6.21 21.08
CA ARG A 138 2.67 7.17 21.24
C ARG A 138 2.46 8.04 20.00
N ASP A 139 3.55 8.40 19.33
CA ASP A 139 3.56 9.44 18.30
C ASP A 139 3.85 8.86 16.91
N MET A 140 2.91 8.05 16.40
CA MET A 140 2.99 7.54 15.03
C MET A 140 2.48 8.58 14.02
N PRO A 141 3.19 8.82 12.90
CA PRO A 141 2.66 9.64 11.83
C PRO A 141 1.35 9.03 11.31
N LYS A 142 0.34 9.88 11.13
CA LYS A 142 -0.93 9.45 10.54
C LYS A 142 -0.72 9.18 9.06
N TYR A 143 -1.53 8.26 8.51
CA TYR A 143 -1.55 8.02 7.08
C TYR A 143 -1.76 9.33 6.29
N CYS A 144 -0.84 9.62 5.39
CA CYS A 144 -0.87 10.80 4.53
C CYS A 144 -1.80 10.54 3.35
N TRP A 145 -3.09 10.82 3.52
CA TRP A 145 -4.05 10.76 2.42
C TRP A 145 -3.59 11.64 1.26
N ASP A 146 -3.70 11.12 0.03
CA ASP A 146 -3.51 11.93 -1.16
C ASP A 146 -4.56 13.05 -1.20
N ARG A 147 -4.07 14.28 -1.29
CA ARG A 147 -4.87 15.52 -1.33
C ARG A 147 -4.58 16.32 -2.61
N THR A 148 -3.99 15.69 -3.63
CA THR A 148 -3.69 16.32 -4.93
C THR A 148 -4.96 16.86 -5.59
N ALA A 149 -6.05 16.09 -5.57
CA ALA A 149 -7.33 16.48 -6.12
C ALA A 149 -8.30 17.00 -5.04
N ARG A 150 -9.06 18.03 -5.39
CA ARG A 150 -10.13 18.56 -4.55
C ARG A 150 -11.47 17.95 -4.96
N TYR A 151 -11.95 16.99 -4.19
CA TYR A 151 -13.26 16.39 -4.40
C TYR A 151 -14.36 17.19 -3.68
N TRP A 152 -14.80 18.28 -4.33
CA TRP A 152 -15.93 19.08 -3.83
C TRP A 152 -16.87 19.47 -4.96
N ALA A 153 -18.06 18.87 -4.99
CA ALA A 153 -19.12 19.28 -5.90
C ALA A 153 -19.99 20.35 -5.21
N GLY A 154 -20.15 21.50 -5.85
CA GLY A 154 -21.02 22.57 -5.35
C GLY A 154 -21.70 23.29 -6.50
N ALA A 155 -23.02 23.47 -6.41
CA ALA A 155 -23.75 24.27 -7.38
C ALA A 155 -23.29 25.73 -7.33
N ARG A 156 -23.27 26.41 -8.49
CA ARG A 156 -22.87 27.83 -8.59
C ARG A 156 -23.63 28.73 -7.61
N VAL A 157 -24.94 28.50 -7.47
CA VAL A 157 -25.81 29.24 -6.53
C VAL A 157 -25.36 29.08 -5.07
N ILE A 158 -24.97 27.86 -4.66
CA ILE A 158 -24.48 27.60 -3.30
C ILE A 158 -23.13 28.28 -3.09
N HIS A 159 -22.25 28.23 -4.10
CA HIS A 159 -20.94 28.87 -4.05
C HIS A 159 -21.07 30.39 -3.92
N GLU A 160 -21.87 31.03 -4.77
CA GLU A 160 -22.14 32.47 -4.75
C GLU A 160 -22.81 32.91 -3.44
N HIS A 161 -23.72 32.10 -2.89
CA HIS A 161 -24.34 32.40 -1.60
C HIS A 161 -23.35 32.28 -0.42
N ARG A 162 -22.52 31.23 -0.40
CA ARG A 162 -21.54 30.99 0.68
C ARG A 162 -20.38 31.96 0.66
N LEU A 163 -19.91 32.35 -0.53
CA LEU A 163 -18.75 33.20 -0.73
C LEU A 163 -19.12 34.64 -1.12
N ARG A 164 -20.34 35.08 -0.79
CA ARG A 164 -20.80 36.45 -1.03
C ARG A 164 -19.90 37.47 -0.33
N LYS A 165 -19.58 38.56 -1.04
CA LYS A 165 -18.89 39.73 -0.47
C LYS A 165 -19.80 40.46 0.52
N HIS A 166 -19.22 41.35 1.33
CA HIS A 166 -19.98 42.13 2.32
C HIS A 166 -21.15 42.90 1.68
N PRO A 167 -22.31 42.99 2.35
CA PRO A 167 -23.48 43.69 1.83
C PRO A 167 -23.18 45.18 1.67
N HIS A 168 -23.59 45.76 0.54
CA HIS A 168 -23.61 47.21 0.39
C HIS A 168 -24.76 47.80 1.22
N SER A 169 -24.56 48.95 1.87
CA SER A 169 -25.48 49.49 2.87
C SER A 169 -26.92 49.69 2.35
N ILE A 170 -27.07 50.20 1.12
CA ILE A 170 -28.40 50.41 0.50
C ILE A 170 -28.76 49.38 -0.57
N LEU A 171 -27.76 48.83 -1.28
CA LEU A 171 -28.00 47.91 -2.41
C LEU A 171 -28.10 46.44 -1.95
N GLY A 172 -27.49 46.11 -0.81
CA GLY A 172 -27.49 44.76 -0.24
C GLY A 172 -26.49 43.82 -0.92
N VAL A 173 -26.89 42.55 -1.07
CA VAL A 173 -26.05 41.50 -1.66
C VAL A 173 -26.55 41.11 -3.05
N PRO A 174 -25.65 40.70 -3.97
CA PRO A 174 -26.06 40.10 -5.22
C PRO A 174 -26.82 38.80 -4.94
N LEU A 175 -27.91 38.59 -5.68
CA LEU A 175 -28.70 37.38 -5.60
C LEU A 175 -27.93 36.24 -6.27
N ALA A 176 -27.73 35.16 -5.52
CA ALA A 176 -27.08 33.96 -6.02
C ALA A 176 -27.84 33.39 -7.22
N GLY A 177 -27.12 33.01 -8.26
CA GLY A 177 -27.65 32.57 -9.55
C GLY A 177 -28.02 33.70 -10.50
N SER A 178 -27.78 34.97 -10.16
CA SER A 178 -28.02 36.09 -11.09
C SER A 178 -27.10 36.03 -12.31
N MET A 179 -27.58 36.56 -13.45
CA MET A 179 -26.78 36.60 -14.68
C MET A 179 -25.88 37.84 -14.66
N PRO A 180 -24.62 37.76 -15.13
CA PRO A 180 -23.74 38.92 -15.22
C PRO A 180 -24.31 40.07 -16.07
N SER A 181 -25.11 39.76 -17.10
CA SER A 181 -25.79 40.75 -17.95
C SER A 181 -27.01 41.39 -17.29
N CYS A 182 -27.61 40.71 -16.32
CA CYS A 182 -28.81 41.15 -15.60
C CYS A 182 -28.65 40.85 -14.10
N PRO A 183 -27.71 41.53 -13.43
CA PRO A 183 -27.46 41.29 -12.02
C PRO A 183 -28.64 41.78 -11.20
N ARG A 184 -28.97 41.01 -10.15
CA ARG A 184 -30.07 41.29 -9.23
C ARG A 184 -29.50 41.39 -7.84
N TRP A 185 -29.95 42.37 -7.07
CA TRP A 185 -29.57 42.53 -5.67
C TRP A 185 -30.79 42.39 -4.78
N ARG A 186 -30.56 41.93 -3.56
CA ARG A 186 -31.58 41.83 -2.53
C ARG A 186 -31.07 42.51 -1.27
N ASN A 187 -31.86 43.46 -0.77
CA ASN A 187 -31.65 44.10 0.51
C ASN A 187 -32.97 44.21 1.27
N PHE A 188 -32.90 44.17 2.59
CA PHE A 188 -34.02 44.46 3.48
C PHE A 188 -33.66 45.68 4.31
N LEU A 189 -34.11 46.85 3.89
CA LEU A 189 -33.78 48.10 4.57
C LEU A 189 -34.53 48.19 5.91
N ARG A 190 -33.78 48.31 6.99
CA ARG A 190 -34.28 48.51 8.34
C ARG A 190 -33.76 49.84 8.87
N LEU A 191 -34.61 50.58 9.59
CA LEU A 191 -34.24 51.90 10.12
C LEU A 191 -33.05 51.84 11.08
N ASN A 192 -32.91 50.74 11.83
CA ASN A 192 -31.76 50.54 12.73
C ASN A 192 -30.44 50.32 11.98
N GLU A 193 -30.48 49.83 10.74
CA GLU A 193 -29.29 49.54 9.92
C GLU A 193 -28.92 50.73 9.01
N VAL A 194 -29.89 51.59 8.70
CA VAL A 194 -29.71 52.80 7.87
C VAL A 194 -30.29 54.02 8.61
N PRO A 195 -29.61 54.54 9.65
CA PRO A 195 -30.21 55.52 10.57
C PRO A 195 -30.62 56.84 9.89
N TRP A 196 -29.88 57.29 8.87
CA TRP A 196 -30.19 58.50 8.12
C TRP A 196 -31.53 58.44 7.38
N LEU A 197 -32.09 57.23 7.16
CA LEU A 197 -33.36 57.08 6.46
C LEU A 197 -34.51 57.68 7.27
N VAL A 198 -34.39 57.74 8.60
CA VAL A 198 -35.40 58.29 9.51
C VAL A 198 -35.70 59.77 9.21
N ASP A 199 -34.74 60.51 8.67
CA ASP A 199 -34.88 61.94 8.43
C ASP A 199 -35.67 62.25 7.13
N HIS A 200 -35.84 61.28 6.23
CA HIS A 200 -36.62 61.46 5.01
C HIS A 200 -38.10 61.09 5.23
N LYS A 201 -38.89 62.05 5.69
CA LYS A 201 -40.32 61.90 5.99
C LYS A 201 -41.21 62.67 5.03
N ILE A 202 -42.26 62.01 4.53
CA ILE A 202 -43.31 62.61 3.71
C ILE A 202 -44.65 62.31 4.37
N GLY A 203 -45.40 63.34 4.75
CA GLY A 203 -46.69 63.18 5.43
C GLY A 203 -46.60 62.42 6.76
N GLY A 204 -45.48 62.56 7.48
CA GLY A 204 -45.24 61.89 8.77
C GLY A 204 -44.68 60.46 8.68
N ASN A 205 -44.69 59.84 7.49
CA ASN A 205 -44.16 58.50 7.26
C ASN A 205 -42.72 58.56 6.73
N VAL A 206 -41.86 57.64 7.19
CA VAL A 206 -40.52 57.46 6.63
C VAL A 206 -40.65 56.75 5.28
N VAL A 207 -40.25 57.43 4.20
CA VAL A 207 -40.32 56.92 2.83
C VAL A 207 -38.91 56.83 2.27
N PHE A 208 -38.61 55.83 1.44
CA PHE A 208 -37.29 55.74 0.83
C PHE A 208 -37.08 56.90 -0.18
N PRO A 209 -35.99 57.69 -0.07
CA PRO A 209 -35.78 58.84 -0.94
C PRO A 209 -35.52 58.45 -2.40
N ALA A 210 -36.04 59.25 -3.34
CA ALA A 210 -35.77 59.08 -4.77
C ALA A 210 -34.26 59.18 -5.10
N ALA A 211 -33.53 60.06 -4.39
CA ALA A 211 -32.07 60.15 -4.49
C ALA A 211 -31.37 58.84 -4.06
N GLY A 212 -31.96 58.10 -3.12
CA GLY A 212 -31.51 56.76 -2.73
C GLY A 212 -31.63 55.76 -3.88
N CYS A 213 -32.72 55.81 -4.65
CA CYS A 213 -32.90 54.97 -5.84
C CYS A 213 -31.82 55.27 -6.90
N ILE A 214 -31.51 56.54 -7.13
CA ILE A 214 -30.45 56.95 -8.07
C ILE A 214 -29.09 56.45 -7.58
N ASN A 215 -28.81 56.59 -6.29
CA ASN A 215 -27.56 56.09 -5.71
C ASN A 215 -27.45 54.56 -5.82
N MET A 216 -28.54 53.81 -5.68
CA MET A 216 -28.55 52.36 -5.93
C MET A 216 -28.15 52.00 -7.37
N VAL A 217 -28.58 52.80 -8.36
CA VAL A 217 -28.20 52.60 -9.77
C VAL A 217 -26.74 52.96 -10.00
N TYR A 218 -26.24 54.05 -9.39
CA TYR A 218 -24.84 54.45 -9.49
C TYR A 218 -23.89 53.45 -8.82
N SER A 219 -24.27 52.94 -7.64
CA SER A 219 -23.51 51.94 -6.87
C SER A 219 -23.41 50.59 -7.58
N LYS A 220 -24.21 50.35 -8.62
CA LYS A 220 -24.15 49.13 -9.46
C LYS A 220 -23.02 49.18 -10.49
N VAL A 221 -22.46 50.35 -10.78
CA VAL A 221 -21.46 50.57 -11.84
C VAL A 221 -20.02 50.25 -11.38
N TRP A 222 -19.83 49.95 -10.09
CA TRP A 222 -18.53 49.61 -9.47
C TRP A 222 -18.61 48.28 -8.71
#